data_AF-A0A7S0E5K8-F1
#
_entry.id   AF-A0A7S0E5K8-F1
#
_cell.length_a   1.000
_cell.length_b   1.000
_cell.length_c   1.000
_cell.angle_alpha   90.00
_cell.angle_beta   90.00
_cell.angle_gamma   90.00
#
_symmetry.space_group_name_H-M   'P 1'
#
loop_
_entity.id
_entity.type
_entity.pdbx_description
1 polymer ?
#
loop_
_entity_poly.entity_id
_entity_poly.type
_entity_poly.pdbx_seq_one_letter_code
_entity_poly.pdbx_strand_id
1 'polypeptide(L)'
;GEKAFISALKILLKNPKATLQDFPQLQRVCDVRAKKECRCLELNVNDFLDVLKGDLPGNREVLRVLHDFADERFVRAKKTVAQNGGLKPRRASVLEVHQIQWRDLELFQMLSEEDFNFCMSKMKKREYRKGDKIVEKGTVGTSMFFLDAGTVNANLDGRVLEDLKSGDIFGEISFIAAVKCLLKNSNARLKDHEEVQRVCDVDASSDCSVLVFSVYDFLSMLKSNVQRHRDVLKFLKGYAERRKAKVDKTTIHHCLPPSEDFESATCYSFSPEANRWNKYFVYVKIAEKPFAEGTFRACFKIEVFHNSSTVLKVAKTWKVKAVPNQYFQEVINQALAQQYANEFNTHDCVKSKICFLPMEVLRLHERENQLVTIEPLLEGKYVKHNDNYGEVGTEDDIPQAFSHFTWDASSNRILICDIQGVDMYWTDPQIHSIDPSQEEIFGKGNFGLDGVKQFFHTHRCNSLCIKLGL
;
A
#
# COMPACT_ATOMS: atom_id res chain seq x y z
N GLY A 1 -46.43 1.48 -19.32
CA GLY A 1 -45.32 1.58 -20.29
C GLY A 1 -45.83 1.69 -21.72
N GLU A 2 -46.88 0.94 -22.02
CA GLU A 2 -47.53 0.75 -23.32
C GLU A 2 -47.94 2.08 -23.98
N LYS A 3 -48.58 2.99 -23.24
CA LYS A 3 -49.01 4.30 -23.79
C LYS A 3 -47.85 5.18 -24.26
N ALA A 4 -46.80 5.27 -23.43
CA ALA A 4 -45.59 6.01 -23.78
C ALA A 4 -44.87 5.38 -24.98
N PHE A 5 -44.80 4.04 -25.03
CA PHE A 5 -44.22 3.30 -26.14
C PHE A 5 -44.94 3.59 -27.47
N ILE A 6 -46.29 3.53 -27.48
CA ILE A 6 -47.09 3.80 -28.68
C ILE A 6 -46.99 5.27 -29.10
N SER A 7 -46.99 6.20 -28.15
CA SER A 7 -46.81 7.62 -28.43
C SER A 7 -45.43 7.90 -29.04
N ALA A 8 -44.37 7.24 -28.55
CA ALA A 8 -43.03 7.36 -29.11
C ALA A 8 -42.97 6.82 -30.54
N LEU A 9 -43.59 5.67 -30.80
CA LEU A 9 -43.72 5.12 -32.16
C LEU A 9 -44.44 6.08 -33.11
N LYS A 10 -45.57 6.67 -32.69
CA LYS A 10 -46.31 7.65 -33.51
C LYS A 10 -45.48 8.89 -33.82
N ILE A 11 -44.64 9.34 -32.89
CA ILE A 11 -43.74 10.49 -33.10
C ILE A 11 -42.64 10.12 -34.10
N LEU A 12 -41.95 9.00 -33.89
CA LEU A 12 -40.82 8.59 -34.74
C LEU A 12 -41.24 8.13 -36.14
N LEU A 13 -42.46 7.57 -36.30
CA LEU A 13 -43.02 7.28 -37.62
C LEU A 13 -43.29 8.57 -38.43
N LYS A 14 -43.62 9.67 -37.76
CA LYS A 14 -43.84 10.98 -38.41
C LYS A 14 -42.54 11.76 -38.61
N ASN A 15 -41.63 11.67 -37.65
CA ASN A 15 -40.33 12.32 -37.68
C ASN A 15 -39.26 11.38 -37.07
N PRO A 16 -38.56 10.59 -37.91
CA PRO A 16 -37.56 9.63 -37.42
C PRO A 16 -36.38 10.26 -36.69
N LYS A 17 -36.16 11.59 -36.83
CA LYS A 17 -35.08 12.34 -36.16
C LYS A 17 -35.57 13.09 -34.91
N ALA A 18 -36.81 12.89 -34.48
CA ALA A 18 -37.35 13.58 -33.32
C ALA A 18 -36.63 13.17 -32.02
N THR A 19 -36.20 14.16 -31.24
CA THR A 19 -35.70 13.95 -29.88
C THR A 19 -36.87 13.66 -28.95
N LEU A 20 -36.98 12.44 -28.44
CA LEU A 20 -38.13 12.01 -27.65
C LEU A 20 -38.24 12.69 -26.26
N GLN A 21 -37.17 13.31 -25.76
CA GLN A 21 -37.16 13.95 -24.44
C GLN A 21 -38.09 15.18 -24.35
N ASP A 22 -38.45 15.76 -25.50
CA ASP A 22 -39.23 17.01 -25.58
C ASP A 22 -40.76 16.80 -25.52
N PHE A 23 -41.21 15.55 -25.36
CA PHE A 23 -42.63 15.18 -25.47
C PHE A 23 -43.20 14.70 -24.12
N PRO A 24 -43.94 15.57 -23.38
CA PRO A 24 -44.48 15.25 -22.06
C PRO A 24 -45.39 14.00 -22.04
N GLN A 25 -46.07 13.71 -23.15
CA GLN A 25 -46.93 12.53 -23.31
C GLN A 25 -46.17 11.19 -23.26
N LEU A 26 -44.84 11.21 -23.33
CA LEU A 26 -43.99 10.01 -23.22
C LEU A 26 -43.64 9.66 -21.77
N GLN A 27 -44.03 10.49 -20.81
CA GLN A 27 -43.84 10.16 -19.41
C GLN A 27 -44.67 8.92 -19.03
N ARG A 28 -44.02 8.00 -18.31
CA ARG A 28 -44.71 6.81 -17.80
C ARG A 28 -45.71 7.25 -16.73
N VAL A 29 -46.93 6.72 -16.84
CA VAL A 29 -48.08 7.15 -16.04
C VAL A 29 -48.24 6.39 -14.71
N CYS A 30 -47.46 5.34 -14.50
CA CYS A 30 -47.49 4.53 -13.29
C CYS A 30 -46.19 3.72 -13.11
N ASP A 31 -45.94 3.34 -11.86
CA ASP A 31 -44.86 2.43 -11.48
C ASP A 31 -45.32 0.97 -11.58
N VAL A 32 -44.42 0.08 -11.99
CA VAL A 32 -44.63 -1.37 -11.98
C VAL A 32 -43.56 -1.98 -11.09
N ARG A 33 -43.98 -2.76 -10.08
CA ARG A 33 -43.09 -3.41 -9.11
C ARG A 33 -43.17 -4.92 -9.25
N ALA A 34 -42.02 -5.56 -9.36
CA ALA A 34 -41.93 -7.01 -9.29
C ALA A 34 -42.44 -7.50 -7.93
N LYS A 35 -43.40 -8.42 -7.93
CA LYS A 35 -43.94 -9.01 -6.69
C LYS A 35 -43.15 -10.23 -6.23
N LYS A 36 -42.36 -10.81 -7.13
CA LYS A 36 -41.48 -11.97 -6.96
C LYS A 36 -40.30 -11.80 -7.92
N GLU A 37 -39.32 -12.70 -7.87
CA GLU A 37 -38.31 -12.79 -8.92
C GLU A 37 -38.99 -12.97 -10.29
N CYS A 38 -38.61 -12.14 -11.26
CA CYS A 38 -39.25 -12.09 -12.57
C CYS A 38 -38.19 -11.92 -13.65
N ARG A 39 -38.36 -12.63 -14.77
CA ARG A 39 -37.67 -12.31 -16.02
C ARG A 39 -38.60 -11.45 -16.88
N CYS A 40 -38.15 -10.24 -17.19
CA CYS A 40 -38.88 -9.33 -18.08
C CYS A 40 -38.17 -9.30 -19.43
N LEU A 41 -38.94 -9.36 -20.52
CA LEU A 41 -38.42 -9.13 -21.87
C LEU A 41 -38.77 -7.69 -22.24
N GLU A 42 -37.74 -6.91 -22.60
CA GLU A 42 -37.93 -5.53 -23.05
C GLU A 42 -38.06 -5.48 -24.56
N LEU A 43 -39.02 -4.69 -25.04
CA LEU A 43 -39.18 -4.36 -26.45
C LEU A 43 -38.87 -2.88 -26.62
N ASN A 44 -37.77 -2.57 -27.32
CA ASN A 44 -37.36 -1.19 -27.60
C ASN A 44 -38.19 -0.59 -28.74
N VAL A 45 -38.42 0.73 -28.68
CA VAL A 45 -39.14 1.49 -29.71
C VAL A 45 -38.42 1.41 -31.07
N ASN A 46 -37.09 1.52 -31.08
CA ASN A 46 -36.30 1.47 -32.31
C ASN A 46 -36.33 0.08 -32.95
N ASP A 47 -36.14 -0.97 -32.15
CA ASP A 47 -36.23 -2.35 -32.62
C ASP A 47 -37.60 -2.65 -33.24
N PHE A 48 -38.67 -2.15 -32.62
CA PHE A 48 -40.01 -2.33 -33.14
C PHE A 48 -40.29 -1.48 -34.39
N LEU A 49 -39.68 -0.30 -34.54
CA LEU A 49 -39.78 0.49 -35.78
C LEU A 49 -39.15 -0.25 -36.95
N ASP A 50 -38.05 -0.95 -36.73
CA ASP A 50 -37.40 -1.73 -37.78
C ASP A 50 -38.27 -2.92 -38.22
N VAL A 51 -38.98 -3.56 -37.27
CA VAL A 51 -40.02 -4.55 -37.58
C VAL A 51 -41.18 -3.95 -38.38
N LEU A 52 -41.62 -2.73 -38.03
CA LEU A 52 -42.70 -2.04 -38.74
C LEU A 52 -42.33 -1.63 -40.17
N LYS A 53 -41.07 -1.21 -40.40
CA LYS A 53 -40.56 -0.85 -41.73
C LYS A 53 -40.49 -2.05 -42.68
N GLY A 54 -40.38 -3.27 -42.15
CA GLY A 54 -40.40 -4.51 -42.93
C GLY A 54 -41.75 -4.88 -43.54
N ASP A 55 -42.82 -4.11 -43.27
CA ASP A 55 -44.18 -4.22 -43.83
C ASP A 55 -44.78 -5.64 -43.86
N LEU A 56 -44.50 -6.44 -42.82
CA LEU A 56 -45.06 -7.78 -42.70
C LEU A 56 -46.57 -7.73 -42.37
N PRO A 57 -47.41 -8.56 -43.03
CA PRO A 57 -48.83 -8.64 -42.72
C PRO A 57 -49.08 -8.93 -41.23
N GLY A 58 -49.86 -8.08 -40.57
CA GLY A 58 -50.21 -8.22 -39.15
C GLY A 58 -49.54 -7.23 -38.19
N ASN A 59 -48.46 -6.54 -38.60
CA ASN A 59 -47.76 -5.60 -37.70
C ASN A 59 -48.60 -4.37 -37.31
N ARG A 60 -49.43 -3.86 -38.23
CA ARG A 60 -50.40 -2.79 -37.94
C ARG A 60 -51.52 -3.25 -37.01
N GLU A 61 -51.88 -4.53 -37.09
CA GLU A 61 -52.89 -5.12 -36.22
C GLU A 61 -52.34 -5.31 -34.80
N VAL A 62 -51.07 -5.70 -34.65
CA VAL A 62 -50.38 -5.72 -33.35
C VAL A 62 -50.35 -4.32 -32.71
N LEU A 63 -50.08 -3.27 -33.49
CA LEU A 63 -50.15 -1.89 -33.00
C LEU A 63 -51.55 -1.51 -32.52
N ARG A 64 -52.59 -1.90 -33.26
CA ARG A 64 -53.99 -1.63 -32.91
C ARG A 64 -54.34 -2.34 -31.59
N VAL A 65 -54.03 -3.63 -31.48
CA VAL A 65 -54.27 -4.43 -30.27
C VAL A 65 -53.51 -3.85 -29.07
N LEU A 66 -52.23 -3.48 -29.23
CA LEU A 66 -51.45 -2.84 -28.17
C LEU A 66 -52.04 -1.50 -27.73
N HIS A 67 -52.58 -0.72 -28.67
CA HIS A 67 -53.27 0.54 -28.38
C HIS A 67 -54.53 0.31 -27.56
N ASP A 68 -55.38 -0.62 -27.97
CA ASP A 68 -56.63 -0.94 -27.28
C ASP A 68 -56.35 -1.44 -25.84
N PHE A 69 -55.37 -2.34 -25.67
CA PHE A 69 -54.94 -2.80 -24.35
C PHE A 69 -54.38 -1.67 -23.46
N ALA A 70 -53.63 -0.73 -24.04
CA ALA A 70 -53.06 0.39 -23.31
C ALA A 70 -54.13 1.35 -22.80
N ASP A 71 -55.14 1.65 -23.63
CA ASP A 71 -56.24 2.55 -23.27
C ASP A 71 -57.18 1.93 -22.23
N GLU A 72 -57.55 0.65 -22.38
CA GLU A 72 -58.36 -0.05 -21.39
C GLU A 72 -57.71 -0.06 -20.00
N ARG A 73 -56.41 -0.39 -19.94
CA ARG A 73 -55.63 -0.40 -18.69
C ARG A 73 -55.52 0.99 -18.08
N PHE A 74 -55.37 2.02 -18.90
CA PHE A 74 -55.28 3.42 -18.45
C PHE A 74 -56.61 3.89 -17.84
N VAL A 75 -57.74 3.60 -18.49
CA VAL A 75 -59.09 3.92 -17.98
C VAL A 75 -59.35 3.19 -16.67
N ARG A 76 -59.00 1.90 -16.58
CA ARG A 76 -59.13 1.11 -15.35
C ARG A 76 -58.29 1.69 -14.22
N ALA A 77 -57.03 2.04 -14.49
CA ALA A 77 -56.14 2.65 -13.50
C ALA A 77 -56.70 3.97 -12.96
N LYS A 78 -57.23 4.85 -13.83
CA LYS A 78 -57.88 6.10 -13.41
C LYS A 78 -59.10 5.88 -12.53
N LYS A 79 -59.96 4.90 -12.87
CA LYS A 79 -61.14 4.55 -12.05
C LYS A 79 -60.72 4.04 -10.66
N THR A 80 -59.70 3.18 -10.57
CA THR A 80 -59.19 2.66 -9.29
C THR A 80 -58.60 3.77 -8.41
N VAL A 81 -57.89 4.75 -9.00
CA VAL A 81 -57.34 5.91 -8.27
C VAL A 81 -58.44 6.84 -7.76
N ALA A 82 -59.51 7.02 -8.53
CA ALA A 82 -60.67 7.83 -8.13
C ALA A 82 -61.49 7.18 -7.00
N GLN A 83 -61.62 5.83 -6.99
CA GLN A 83 -62.37 5.10 -5.97
C GLN A 83 -61.63 4.95 -4.64
N ASN A 84 -60.30 4.83 -4.66
CA ASN A 84 -59.50 4.63 -3.45
C ASN A 84 -59.08 5.94 -2.75
N GLY A 85 -59.82 7.03 -2.96
CA GLY A 85 -59.63 8.30 -2.26
C GLY A 85 -58.19 8.80 -2.36
N GLY A 86 -57.77 9.18 -3.58
CA GLY A 86 -56.54 9.93 -3.86
C GLY A 86 -55.42 9.69 -2.85
N LEU A 87 -54.70 8.58 -2.98
CA LEU A 87 -53.44 8.37 -2.26
C LEU A 87 -52.61 9.64 -2.42
N LYS A 88 -52.37 10.34 -1.31
CA LYS A 88 -51.40 11.44 -1.25
C LYS A 88 -50.16 10.97 -2.01
N PRO A 89 -49.61 11.75 -2.94
CA PRO A 89 -48.41 11.34 -3.66
C PRO A 89 -47.35 11.04 -2.63
N ARG A 90 -47.13 9.74 -2.36
CA ARG A 90 -45.91 9.30 -1.72
C ARG A 90 -44.85 9.71 -2.72
N ARG A 91 -43.99 10.65 -2.32
CA ARG A 91 -42.81 11.06 -3.07
C ARG A 91 -42.25 9.81 -3.73
N ALA A 92 -42.31 9.81 -5.06
CA ALA A 92 -41.72 8.76 -5.87
C ALA A 92 -40.29 8.56 -5.34
N SER A 93 -39.93 7.32 -5.02
CA SER A 93 -38.53 6.94 -5.10
C SER A 93 -38.18 7.13 -6.57
N VAL A 94 -37.60 8.29 -6.83
CA VAL A 94 -36.99 8.72 -8.07
C VAL A 94 -36.33 7.48 -8.70
N LEU A 95 -36.49 7.28 -10.02
CA LEU A 95 -35.48 6.57 -10.82
C LEU A 95 -34.14 6.81 -10.16
N GLU A 96 -33.32 5.81 -9.86
CA GLU A 96 -32.02 6.05 -9.21
C GLU A 96 -31.13 6.87 -10.17
N VAL A 97 -31.38 8.18 -10.20
CA VAL A 97 -30.59 9.20 -10.81
C VAL A 97 -29.43 9.29 -9.86
N HIS A 98 -28.37 8.56 -10.19
CA HIS A 98 -27.05 8.84 -9.67
C HIS A 98 -26.86 10.35 -9.69
N GLN A 99 -26.51 10.95 -8.55
CA GLN A 99 -26.25 12.41 -8.54
C GLN A 99 -25.01 12.74 -9.37
N ILE A 100 -24.19 11.73 -9.65
CA ILE A 100 -22.99 11.81 -10.45
C ILE A 100 -23.22 11.15 -11.81
N GLN A 101 -22.85 11.86 -12.87
CA GLN A 101 -22.69 11.25 -14.19
C GLN A 101 -21.38 10.46 -14.19
N TRP A 102 -21.46 9.19 -13.76
CA TRP A 102 -20.27 8.34 -13.60
C TRP A 102 -19.43 8.24 -14.88
N ARG A 103 -20.06 8.30 -16.06
CA ARG A 103 -19.37 8.29 -17.35
C ARG A 103 -18.37 9.44 -17.53
N ASP A 104 -18.59 10.56 -16.86
CA ASP A 104 -17.76 11.76 -16.98
C ASP A 104 -16.47 11.68 -16.14
N LEU A 105 -16.35 10.72 -15.23
CA LEU A 105 -15.11 10.56 -14.45
C LEU A 105 -14.04 9.85 -15.28
N GLU A 106 -12.78 10.30 -15.10
CA GLU A 106 -11.61 9.83 -15.85
C GLU A 106 -11.52 8.30 -15.91
N LEU A 107 -11.71 7.61 -14.79
CA LEU A 107 -11.71 6.14 -14.72
C LEU A 107 -12.67 5.49 -15.73
N PHE A 108 -13.89 6.02 -15.84
CA PHE A 108 -14.96 5.43 -16.64
C PHE A 108 -14.92 5.89 -18.10
N GLN A 109 -14.34 7.06 -18.39
CA GLN A 109 -14.06 7.49 -19.77
C GLN A 109 -13.09 6.53 -20.47
N MET A 110 -12.21 5.87 -19.71
CA MET A 110 -11.24 4.88 -20.24
C MET A 110 -11.90 3.55 -20.65
N LEU A 111 -13.15 3.28 -20.25
CA LEU A 111 -13.88 2.06 -20.57
C LEU A 111 -14.70 2.20 -21.86
N SER A 112 -14.88 1.09 -22.61
CA SER A 112 -15.98 1.05 -23.62
C SER A 112 -17.32 1.31 -22.94
N GLU A 113 -18.33 1.65 -23.74
CA GLU A 113 -19.70 1.62 -23.25
C GLU A 113 -20.10 0.23 -22.73
N GLU A 114 -19.69 -0.85 -23.40
CA GLU A 114 -19.96 -2.22 -22.94
C GLU A 114 -19.36 -2.49 -21.56
N ASP A 115 -18.07 -2.20 -21.35
CA ASP A 115 -17.38 -2.43 -20.08
C ASP A 115 -17.91 -1.50 -18.98
N PHE A 116 -18.23 -0.26 -19.33
CA PHE A 116 -18.87 0.70 -18.43
C PHE A 116 -20.24 0.20 -17.96
N ASN A 117 -21.10 -0.20 -18.90
CA ASN A 117 -22.42 -0.75 -18.60
C ASN A 117 -22.32 -2.05 -17.79
N PHE A 118 -21.33 -2.90 -18.09
CA PHE A 118 -21.03 -4.08 -17.30
C PHE A 118 -20.69 -3.71 -15.85
N CYS A 119 -19.77 -2.75 -15.64
CA CYS A 119 -19.41 -2.28 -14.30
C CYS A 119 -20.64 -1.76 -13.54
N MET A 120 -21.38 -0.84 -14.16
CA MET A 120 -22.58 -0.25 -13.56
C MET A 120 -23.62 -1.31 -13.20
N SER A 121 -23.80 -2.34 -14.03
CA SER A 121 -24.73 -3.45 -13.76
C SER A 121 -24.31 -4.35 -12.59
N LYS A 122 -23.01 -4.41 -12.28
CA LYS A 122 -22.45 -5.24 -11.20
C LYS A 122 -22.30 -4.48 -9.89
N MET A 123 -22.24 -3.15 -9.95
CA MET A 123 -22.17 -2.33 -8.75
C MET A 123 -23.45 -2.42 -7.94
N LYS A 124 -23.29 -2.56 -6.63
CA LYS A 124 -24.42 -2.61 -5.68
C LYS A 124 -24.54 -1.27 -4.99
N LYS A 125 -25.69 -0.61 -5.14
CA LYS A 125 -25.99 0.60 -4.37
C LYS A 125 -26.24 0.25 -2.89
N ARG A 126 -25.69 1.08 -2.01
CA ARG A 126 -25.93 1.04 -0.56
C ARG A 126 -26.18 2.46 -0.07
N GLU A 127 -27.07 2.58 0.91
CA GLU A 127 -27.40 3.83 1.56
C GLU A 127 -26.94 3.76 3.02
N TYR A 128 -26.35 4.85 3.50
CA TYR A 128 -25.85 5.00 4.85
C TYR A 128 -26.37 6.31 5.42
N ARG A 129 -26.59 6.34 6.74
CA ARG A 129 -26.95 7.54 7.48
C ARG A 129 -25.70 8.19 8.03
N LYS A 130 -25.77 9.49 8.32
CA LYS A 130 -24.71 10.18 9.05
C LYS A 130 -24.33 9.41 10.34
N GLY A 131 -23.04 9.15 10.49
CA GLY A 131 -22.45 8.41 11.62
C GLY A 131 -22.25 6.93 11.36
N ASP A 132 -22.81 6.36 10.28
CA ASP A 132 -22.60 4.96 9.95
C ASP A 132 -21.14 4.71 9.50
N LYS A 133 -20.54 3.61 9.98
CA LYS A 133 -19.24 3.14 9.52
C LYS A 133 -19.41 2.36 8.23
N ILE A 134 -18.74 2.80 7.15
CA ILE A 134 -18.81 2.20 5.82
C ILE A 134 -17.64 1.24 5.60
N VAL A 135 -16.46 1.62 6.07
CA VAL A 135 -15.22 0.82 6.02
C VAL A 135 -14.62 0.79 7.42
N GLU A 136 -14.18 -0.39 7.82
CA GLU A 136 -13.52 -0.62 9.10
C GLU A 136 -12.06 -1.06 8.87
N LYS A 137 -11.13 -0.36 9.50
CA LYS A 137 -9.68 -0.61 9.48
C LYS A 137 -9.38 -2.05 9.90
N GLY A 138 -8.37 -2.66 9.29
CA GLY A 138 -7.95 -4.05 9.55
C GLY A 138 -8.80 -5.12 8.85
N THR A 139 -10.03 -4.82 8.42
CA THR A 139 -10.85 -5.78 7.66
C THR A 139 -10.27 -6.02 6.26
N VAL A 140 -10.60 -7.16 5.62
CA VAL A 140 -10.10 -7.46 4.27
C VAL A 140 -10.86 -6.63 3.22
N GLY A 141 -10.12 -5.86 2.42
CA GLY A 141 -10.70 -4.98 1.41
C GLY A 141 -10.96 -5.64 0.06
N THR A 142 -12.04 -6.43 -0.05
CA THR A 142 -12.47 -7.07 -1.32
C THR A 142 -13.41 -6.23 -2.18
N SER A 143 -13.66 -4.97 -1.79
CA SER A 143 -14.51 -4.04 -2.54
C SER A 143 -13.93 -2.63 -2.56
N MET A 144 -14.23 -1.89 -3.62
CA MET A 144 -14.05 -0.44 -3.68
C MET A 144 -15.41 0.24 -3.75
N PHE A 145 -15.43 1.52 -3.41
CA PHE A 145 -16.66 2.31 -3.25
C PHE A 145 -16.59 3.56 -4.10
N PHE A 146 -17.75 3.96 -4.62
CA PHE A 146 -17.94 5.16 -5.41
C PHE A 146 -19.03 5.98 -4.72
N LEU A 147 -18.69 7.17 -4.24
CA LEU A 147 -19.62 8.02 -3.49
C LEU A 147 -20.57 8.72 -4.45
N ASP A 148 -21.80 8.23 -4.54
CA ASP A 148 -22.82 8.72 -5.46
C ASP A 148 -23.50 9.98 -4.93
N ALA A 149 -23.76 10.05 -3.63
CA ALA A 149 -24.34 11.22 -2.97
C ALA A 149 -23.82 11.33 -1.54
N GLY A 150 -23.64 12.56 -1.06
CA GLY A 150 -23.27 12.85 0.33
C GLY A 150 -21.77 13.06 0.54
N THR A 151 -21.36 12.94 1.79
CA THR A 151 -19.98 13.15 2.24
C THR A 151 -19.58 12.07 3.24
N VAL A 152 -18.34 11.63 3.15
CA VAL A 152 -17.75 10.65 4.07
C VAL A 152 -16.38 11.13 4.53
N ASN A 153 -15.92 10.60 5.64
CA ASN A 153 -14.68 10.95 6.30
C ASN A 153 -13.77 9.73 6.31
N ALA A 154 -12.56 9.85 5.76
CA ALA A 154 -11.53 8.85 5.97
C ALA A 154 -10.82 9.14 7.31
N ASN A 155 -10.87 8.19 8.23
CA ASN A 155 -10.36 8.36 9.60
C ASN A 155 -9.28 7.33 9.92
N LEU A 156 -8.12 7.81 10.37
CA LEU A 156 -7.07 6.95 10.91
C LEU A 156 -6.93 7.22 12.41
N ASP A 157 -7.30 6.22 13.22
CA ASP A 157 -7.10 6.20 14.67
C ASP A 157 -7.64 7.47 15.36
N GLY A 158 -8.83 7.91 14.95
CA GLY A 158 -9.53 9.08 15.51
C GLY A 158 -9.24 10.40 14.79
N ARG A 159 -8.29 10.44 13.84
CA ARG A 159 -7.97 11.63 13.06
C ARG A 159 -8.51 11.54 11.63
N VAL A 160 -9.22 12.59 11.23
CA VAL A 160 -9.67 12.80 9.86
C VAL A 160 -8.46 13.00 8.93
N LEU A 161 -8.27 12.07 8.00
CA LEU A 161 -7.26 12.15 6.94
C LEU A 161 -7.73 13.07 5.80
N GLU A 162 -8.98 12.88 5.39
CA GLU A 162 -9.56 13.52 4.22
C GLU A 162 -11.09 13.43 4.30
N ASP A 163 -11.76 14.52 3.95
CA ASP A 163 -13.19 14.52 3.67
C ASP A 163 -13.41 14.24 2.18
N LEU A 164 -14.25 13.26 1.90
CA LEU A 164 -14.61 12.81 0.56
C LEU A 164 -16.04 13.23 0.23
N LYS A 165 -16.27 13.62 -1.02
CA LYS A 165 -17.55 14.15 -1.52
C LYS A 165 -18.06 13.31 -2.69
N SER A 166 -19.33 13.52 -3.06
CA SER A 166 -19.91 12.90 -4.25
C SER A 166 -18.99 12.98 -5.46
N GLY A 167 -18.76 11.84 -6.12
CA GLY A 167 -17.83 11.64 -7.22
C GLY A 167 -16.49 10.99 -6.80
N ASP A 168 -16.16 11.02 -5.51
CA ASP A 168 -14.93 10.40 -5.01
C ASP A 168 -15.03 8.87 -4.93
N ILE A 169 -13.88 8.23 -5.11
CA ILE A 169 -13.68 6.79 -4.95
C ILE A 169 -13.05 6.56 -3.58
N PHE A 170 -13.31 5.44 -2.90
CA PHE A 170 -12.56 5.04 -1.71
C PHE A 170 -12.47 3.53 -1.51
N GLY A 171 -11.59 3.10 -0.60
CA GLY A 171 -11.31 1.68 -0.34
C GLY A 171 -10.45 1.02 -1.43
N GLU A 172 -9.90 1.79 -2.36
CA GLU A 172 -9.16 1.32 -3.51
C GLU A 172 -7.76 0.75 -3.17
N ILE A 173 -7.15 1.20 -2.06
CA ILE A 173 -5.82 0.76 -1.63
C ILE A 173 -5.79 -0.76 -1.42
N SER A 174 -6.64 -1.23 -0.49
CA SER A 174 -6.79 -2.64 -0.15
C SER A 174 -7.37 -3.46 -1.30
N PHE A 175 -8.27 -2.85 -2.08
CA PHE A 175 -8.86 -3.47 -3.27
C PHE A 175 -7.79 -3.78 -4.33
N ILE A 176 -6.91 -2.83 -4.66
CA ILE A 176 -5.85 -3.04 -5.65
C ILE A 176 -4.82 -4.06 -5.15
N ALA A 177 -4.55 -4.11 -3.85
CA ALA A 177 -3.74 -5.18 -3.28
C ALA A 177 -4.42 -6.55 -3.48
N ALA A 178 -5.73 -6.67 -3.20
CA ALA A 178 -6.48 -7.90 -3.41
C ALA A 178 -6.50 -8.34 -4.89
N VAL A 179 -6.68 -7.40 -5.83
CA VAL A 179 -6.58 -7.66 -7.28
C VAL A 179 -5.21 -8.26 -7.62
N LYS A 180 -4.11 -7.66 -7.13
CA LYS A 180 -2.75 -8.17 -7.38
C LYS A 180 -2.54 -9.57 -6.81
N CYS A 181 -3.04 -9.85 -5.61
CA CYS A 181 -2.94 -11.17 -5.01
C CYS A 181 -3.69 -12.23 -5.84
N LEU A 182 -4.93 -11.94 -6.24
CA LEU A 182 -5.76 -12.87 -7.02
C LEU A 182 -5.28 -13.05 -8.47
N LEU A 183 -4.62 -12.06 -9.05
CA LEU A 183 -3.97 -12.21 -10.36
C LEU A 183 -2.72 -13.11 -10.31
N LYS A 184 -1.99 -13.11 -9.19
CA LYS A 184 -0.83 -13.99 -8.98
C LYS A 184 -1.25 -15.41 -8.61
N ASN A 185 -2.25 -15.56 -7.76
CA ASN A 185 -2.80 -16.83 -7.33
C ASN A 185 -4.33 -16.68 -7.14
N SER A 186 -5.10 -17.26 -8.05
CA SER A 186 -6.57 -17.18 -8.04
C SER A 186 -7.21 -17.81 -6.81
N ASN A 187 -6.52 -18.73 -6.13
CA ASN A 187 -6.96 -19.39 -4.91
C ASN A 187 -6.34 -18.77 -3.64
N ALA A 188 -5.73 -17.58 -3.74
CA ALA A 188 -5.11 -16.92 -2.61
C ALA A 188 -6.13 -16.68 -1.48
N ARG A 189 -5.75 -17.07 -0.26
CA ARG A 189 -6.52 -16.83 0.95
C ARG A 189 -6.22 -15.41 1.43
N LEU A 190 -6.97 -14.45 0.90
CA LEU A 190 -6.72 -13.01 1.08
C LEU A 190 -6.47 -12.56 2.53
N LYS A 191 -7.12 -13.18 3.52
CA LYS A 191 -6.91 -12.84 4.93
C LYS A 191 -5.50 -13.12 5.47
N ASP A 192 -4.71 -13.95 4.79
CA ASP A 192 -3.33 -14.27 5.15
C ASP A 192 -2.34 -13.20 4.60
N HIS A 193 -2.84 -12.20 3.88
CA HIS A 193 -2.09 -11.10 3.30
C HIS A 193 -2.39 -9.78 4.05
N GLU A 194 -1.38 -9.19 4.67
CA GLU A 194 -1.56 -7.93 5.43
C GLU A 194 -1.86 -6.75 4.49
N GLU A 195 -1.28 -6.74 3.30
CA GLU A 195 -1.44 -5.67 2.31
C GLU A 195 -2.87 -5.47 1.80
N VAL A 196 -3.76 -6.45 1.98
CA VAL A 196 -5.16 -6.37 1.56
C VAL A 196 -6.08 -5.90 2.69
N GLN A 197 -5.56 -5.62 3.87
CA GLN A 197 -6.35 -5.07 4.97
C GLN A 197 -6.67 -3.59 4.73
N ARG A 198 -7.82 -3.14 5.23
CA ARG A 198 -8.27 -1.74 5.20
C ARG A 198 -7.31 -0.91 6.04
N VAL A 199 -6.77 0.14 5.44
CA VAL A 199 -5.72 0.96 6.06
C VAL A 199 -6.28 2.01 7.03
N CYS A 200 -7.54 2.42 6.87
CA CYS A 200 -8.22 3.41 7.70
C CYS A 200 -9.73 3.12 7.70
N ASP A 201 -10.44 3.72 8.66
CA ASP A 201 -11.88 3.72 8.71
C ASP A 201 -12.44 4.71 7.67
N VAL A 202 -13.68 4.47 7.22
CA VAL A 202 -14.44 5.46 6.47
C VAL A 202 -15.84 5.54 7.08
N ASP A 203 -16.18 6.70 7.61
CA ASP A 203 -17.45 6.97 8.29
C ASP A 203 -18.30 7.97 7.49
N ALA A 204 -19.62 7.82 7.49
CA ALA A 204 -20.54 8.71 6.80
C ALA A 204 -20.66 10.06 7.54
N SER A 205 -20.20 11.16 6.92
CA SER A 205 -20.30 12.52 7.48
C SER A 205 -21.67 13.16 7.26
N SER A 206 -22.40 12.68 6.25
CA SER A 206 -23.81 12.96 5.97
C SER A 206 -24.53 11.66 5.62
N ASP A 207 -25.85 11.73 5.45
CA ASP A 207 -26.55 10.67 4.71
C ASP A 207 -25.90 10.56 3.32
N CYS A 208 -25.57 9.33 2.91
CA CYS A 208 -24.84 9.09 1.68
C CYS A 208 -25.31 7.83 0.93
N SER A 209 -25.22 7.92 -0.39
CA SER A 209 -25.45 6.81 -1.33
C SER A 209 -24.09 6.43 -1.91
N VAL A 210 -23.75 5.14 -1.90
CA VAL A 210 -22.50 4.64 -2.47
C VAL A 210 -22.77 3.46 -3.38
N LEU A 211 -21.99 3.35 -4.46
CA LEU A 211 -21.93 2.17 -5.30
C LEU A 211 -20.73 1.32 -4.88
N VAL A 212 -20.96 0.03 -4.66
CA VAL A 212 -19.94 -0.92 -4.21
C VAL A 212 -19.57 -1.84 -5.35
N PHE A 213 -18.28 -1.90 -5.70
CA PHE A 213 -17.78 -2.80 -6.73
C PHE A 213 -16.84 -3.86 -6.14
N SER A 214 -17.13 -5.14 -6.40
CA SER A 214 -16.38 -6.25 -5.82
C SER A 214 -15.13 -6.60 -6.64
N VAL A 215 -14.11 -7.13 -5.97
CA VAL A 215 -12.88 -7.56 -6.63
C VAL A 215 -13.14 -8.66 -7.66
N TYR A 216 -14.12 -9.54 -7.39
CA TYR A 216 -14.47 -10.63 -8.29
C TYR A 216 -15.20 -10.15 -9.55
N ASP A 217 -16.12 -9.19 -9.41
CA ASP A 217 -16.80 -8.58 -10.56
C ASP A 217 -15.80 -7.78 -11.41
N PHE A 218 -14.87 -7.06 -10.76
CA PHE A 218 -13.79 -6.35 -11.45
C PHE A 218 -12.86 -7.30 -12.20
N LEU A 219 -12.43 -8.41 -11.57
CA LEU A 219 -11.64 -9.44 -12.25
C LEU A 219 -12.40 -10.08 -13.42
N SER A 220 -13.73 -10.24 -13.31
CA SER A 220 -14.57 -10.71 -14.42
C SER A 220 -14.59 -9.73 -15.58
N MET A 221 -14.63 -8.42 -15.31
CA MET A 221 -14.49 -7.39 -16.33
C MET A 221 -13.11 -7.47 -17.00
N LEU A 222 -12.02 -7.58 -16.23
CA LEU A 222 -10.66 -7.65 -16.78
C LEU A 222 -10.43 -8.81 -17.76
N LYS A 223 -11.17 -9.92 -17.59
CA LYS A 223 -11.06 -11.10 -18.45
C LYS A 223 -11.62 -10.89 -19.86
N SER A 224 -12.51 -9.92 -20.09
CA SER A 224 -13.08 -9.68 -21.42
C SER A 224 -12.05 -9.10 -22.39
N ASN A 225 -11.10 -8.27 -21.92
CA ASN A 225 -10.01 -7.73 -22.73
C ASN A 225 -8.85 -7.16 -21.89
N VAL A 226 -7.92 -8.04 -21.48
CA VAL A 226 -6.78 -7.70 -20.59
C VAL A 226 -5.93 -6.52 -21.09
N GLN A 227 -5.74 -6.40 -22.41
CA GLN A 227 -4.92 -5.34 -22.99
C GLN A 227 -5.59 -3.97 -22.84
N ARG A 228 -6.91 -3.89 -23.00
CA ARG A 228 -7.70 -2.66 -22.87
C ARG A 228 -7.75 -2.15 -21.44
N HIS A 229 -7.78 -3.05 -20.45
CA HIS A 229 -7.96 -2.66 -19.04
C HIS A 229 -6.65 -2.45 -18.27
N ARG A 230 -5.50 -2.57 -18.93
CA ARG A 230 -4.20 -2.27 -18.33
C ARG A 230 -4.12 -0.81 -17.86
N ASP A 231 -4.69 0.12 -18.64
CA ASP A 231 -4.66 1.54 -18.31
C ASP A 231 -5.55 1.87 -17.12
N VAL A 232 -6.71 1.21 -17.01
CA VAL A 232 -7.62 1.30 -15.85
C VAL A 232 -6.91 0.84 -14.57
N LEU A 233 -6.21 -0.30 -14.63
CA LEU A 233 -5.40 -0.80 -13.52
C LEU A 233 -4.27 0.17 -13.15
N LYS A 234 -3.61 0.75 -14.15
CA LYS A 234 -2.52 1.73 -13.95
C LYS A 234 -3.05 3.00 -13.28
N PHE A 235 -4.20 3.50 -13.71
CA PHE A 235 -4.88 4.64 -13.12
C PHE A 235 -5.22 4.39 -11.64
N LEU A 236 -5.93 3.30 -11.35
CA LEU A 236 -6.33 2.96 -9.98
C LEU A 236 -5.12 2.70 -9.08
N LYS A 237 -4.06 2.07 -9.60
CA LYS A 237 -2.80 1.89 -8.86
C LYS A 237 -2.18 3.22 -8.48
N GLY A 238 -2.05 4.16 -9.43
CA GLY A 238 -1.50 5.48 -9.15
C GLY A 238 -2.37 6.28 -8.17
N TYR A 239 -3.69 6.14 -8.25
CA TYR A 239 -4.62 6.75 -7.30
C TYR A 239 -4.43 6.19 -5.88
N ALA A 240 -4.38 4.86 -5.75
CA ALA A 240 -4.14 4.17 -4.49
C ALA A 240 -2.79 4.54 -3.86
N GLU A 241 -1.72 4.63 -4.67
CA GLU A 241 -0.38 4.99 -4.19
C GLU A 241 -0.32 6.42 -3.63
N ARG A 242 -0.98 7.39 -4.28
CA ARG A 242 -1.08 8.77 -3.77
C ARG A 242 -1.79 8.84 -2.43
N ARG A 243 -2.89 8.10 -2.25
CA ARG A 243 -3.63 8.09 -0.99
C ARG A 243 -2.92 7.29 0.10
N LYS A 244 -2.30 6.17 -0.25
CA LYS A 244 -1.45 5.42 0.69
C LYS A 244 -0.33 6.31 1.24
N ALA A 245 0.31 7.13 0.40
CA ALA A 245 1.30 8.08 0.87
C ALA A 245 0.76 9.12 1.88
N LYS A 246 -0.53 9.52 1.79
CA LYS A 246 -1.17 10.38 2.81
C LYS A 246 -1.39 9.62 4.13
N VAL A 247 -1.86 8.37 4.04
CA VAL A 247 -2.03 7.48 5.20
C VAL A 247 -0.69 7.29 5.88
N ASP A 248 0.33 6.87 5.14
CA ASP A 248 1.68 6.63 5.65
C ASP A 248 2.22 7.90 6.33
N LYS A 249 2.13 9.07 5.68
CA LYS A 249 2.47 10.36 6.30
C LYS A 249 1.72 10.65 7.60
N THR A 250 0.48 10.19 7.75
CA THR A 250 -0.33 10.47 8.94
C THR A 250 -0.13 9.44 10.04
N THR A 251 0.03 8.16 9.72
CA THR A 251 0.46 7.09 10.67
C THR A 251 1.78 7.47 11.33
N ILE A 252 2.69 8.03 10.53
CA ILE A 252 3.95 8.63 10.95
C ILE A 252 3.76 9.69 12.04
N HIS A 253 2.71 10.50 11.98
CA HIS A 253 2.40 11.56 12.94
C HIS A 253 1.53 11.11 14.14
N HIS A 254 1.03 9.87 14.16
CA HIS A 254 0.02 9.42 15.14
C HIS A 254 0.56 8.50 16.24
N CYS A 255 1.81 8.05 16.15
CA CYS A 255 2.59 7.78 17.35
C CYS A 255 3.12 9.13 17.84
N LEU A 256 2.27 9.94 18.50
CA LEU A 256 2.76 11.16 19.14
C LEU A 256 3.93 10.78 20.04
N PRO A 257 5.05 11.52 19.98
CA PRO A 257 6.19 11.19 20.80
C PRO A 257 5.80 11.21 22.29
N PRO A 258 6.52 10.47 23.14
CA PRO A 258 6.25 10.45 24.58
C PRO A 258 6.23 11.84 25.23
N SER A 259 6.96 12.81 24.65
CA SER A 259 7.07 14.18 25.13
C SER A 259 7.54 15.13 24.00
N GLU A 260 7.42 16.45 24.22
CA GLU A 260 7.75 17.50 23.22
C GLU A 260 9.25 17.63 22.92
N ASP A 261 10.11 17.00 23.72
CA ASP A 261 11.56 17.00 23.56
C ASP A 261 12.08 15.95 22.56
N PHE A 262 11.20 15.15 21.98
CA PHE A 262 11.53 14.29 20.84
C PHE A 262 11.47 15.07 19.53
N GLU A 263 12.48 14.87 18.69
CA GLU A 263 12.54 15.37 17.32
C GLU A 263 12.15 14.26 16.32
N SER A 264 11.74 14.65 15.11
CA SER A 264 11.34 13.69 14.09
C SER A 264 12.52 13.20 13.25
N ALA A 265 12.49 11.92 12.88
CA ALA A 265 13.51 11.36 12.03
C ALA A 265 12.97 10.33 11.05
N THR A 266 13.65 10.22 9.92
CA THR A 266 13.51 9.09 9.02
C THR A 266 14.58 8.05 9.38
N CYS A 267 14.17 6.81 9.66
CA CYS A 267 15.05 5.66 9.80
C CYS A 267 15.19 4.89 8.49
N TYR A 268 16.43 4.50 8.17
CA TYR A 268 16.81 3.63 7.05
C TYR A 268 17.47 2.37 7.61
N SER A 269 16.87 1.21 7.33
CA SER A 269 17.42 -0.10 7.70
C SER A 269 17.71 -0.90 6.43
N PHE A 270 18.80 -1.66 6.43
CA PHE A 270 19.17 -2.51 5.30
C PHE A 270 18.75 -3.96 5.56
N SER A 271 18.10 -4.60 4.58
CA SER A 271 17.83 -6.04 4.60
C SER A 271 18.78 -6.74 3.64
N PRO A 272 19.78 -7.50 4.14
CA PRO A 272 20.74 -8.21 3.30
C PRO A 272 20.09 -9.27 2.42
N GLU A 273 19.08 -9.99 2.92
CA GLU A 273 18.41 -11.09 2.21
C GLU A 273 17.63 -10.59 0.99
N ALA A 274 16.99 -9.43 1.12
CA ALA A 274 16.25 -8.79 0.03
C ALA A 274 17.09 -7.78 -0.77
N ASN A 275 18.36 -7.57 -0.37
CA ASN A 275 19.28 -6.56 -0.89
C ASN A 275 18.61 -5.19 -1.10
N ARG A 276 17.89 -4.71 -0.09
CA ARG A 276 17.10 -3.47 -0.19
C ARG A 276 17.12 -2.67 1.10
N TRP A 277 17.00 -1.36 0.93
CA TRP A 277 16.74 -0.42 2.02
C TRP A 277 15.25 -0.33 2.32
N ASN A 278 14.90 -0.49 3.58
CA ASN A 278 13.60 -0.13 4.11
C ASN A 278 13.70 1.27 4.72
N LYS A 279 12.59 1.99 4.66
CA LYS A 279 12.48 3.35 5.19
C LYS A 279 11.22 3.45 6.02
N TYR A 280 11.34 3.95 7.24
CA TYR A 280 10.23 4.20 8.14
C TYR A 280 10.51 5.45 8.96
N PHE A 281 9.49 5.99 9.63
CA PHE A 281 9.62 7.19 10.44
C PHE A 281 9.69 6.82 11.91
N VAL A 282 10.40 7.64 12.67
CA VAL A 282 10.53 7.51 14.12
C VAL A 282 10.56 8.89 14.76
N TYR A 283 10.28 8.94 16.06
CA TYR A 283 10.63 10.08 16.89
C TYR A 283 11.86 9.71 17.72
N VAL A 284 12.78 10.65 17.91
CA VAL A 284 14.00 10.39 18.68
C VAL A 284 14.30 11.49 19.67
N LYS A 285 14.96 11.12 20.77
CA LYS A 285 15.53 12.08 21.73
C LYS A 285 16.99 11.73 21.93
N ILE A 286 17.87 12.64 21.53
CA ILE A 286 19.32 12.46 21.60
C ILE A 286 19.84 13.24 22.79
N ALA A 287 20.69 12.61 23.61
CA ALA A 287 21.36 13.29 24.72
C ALA A 287 22.20 14.48 24.22
N GLU A 288 22.28 15.55 25.02
CA GLU A 288 23.03 16.77 24.64
C GLU A 288 24.55 16.55 24.57
N LYS A 289 25.07 15.65 25.41
CA LYS A 289 26.52 15.38 25.52
C LYS A 289 26.82 13.94 25.12
N PRO A 290 27.95 13.70 24.43
CA PRO A 290 28.39 12.35 24.16
C PRO A 290 28.81 11.67 25.46
N PHE A 291 28.58 10.36 25.56
CA PHE A 291 29.05 9.57 26.70
C PHE A 291 30.38 8.86 26.40
N ALA A 292 30.76 8.76 25.12
CA ALA A 292 32.03 8.23 24.66
C ALA A 292 32.42 8.88 23.33
N GLU A 293 33.71 8.88 23.02
CA GLU A 293 34.23 9.38 21.76
C GLU A 293 35.36 8.50 21.24
N GLY A 294 35.37 8.26 19.93
CA GLY A 294 36.51 7.69 19.23
C GLY A 294 37.29 8.75 18.45
N THR A 295 38.17 8.29 17.57
CA THR A 295 38.98 9.18 16.69
C THR A 295 38.10 10.05 15.81
N PHE A 296 37.07 9.48 15.18
CA PHE A 296 36.29 10.16 14.16
C PHE A 296 34.83 10.44 14.54
N ARG A 297 34.29 9.70 15.51
CA ARG A 297 32.87 9.74 15.88
C ARG A 297 32.70 9.99 17.38
N ALA A 298 31.60 10.64 17.73
CA ALA A 298 31.12 10.80 19.10
C ALA A 298 29.83 9.98 19.29
N CYS A 299 29.70 9.35 20.46
CA CYS A 299 28.62 8.43 20.79
C CYS A 299 27.67 9.09 21.80
N PHE A 300 26.39 9.15 21.46
CA PHE A 300 25.33 9.73 22.26
C PHE A 300 24.31 8.65 22.63
N LYS A 301 23.72 8.75 23.82
CA LYS A 301 22.51 7.98 24.13
C LYS A 301 21.36 8.55 23.30
N ILE A 302 20.57 7.68 22.70
CA ILE A 302 19.38 8.06 21.92
C ILE A 302 18.20 7.18 22.32
N GLU A 303 17.07 7.81 22.65
CA GLU A 303 15.79 7.12 22.78
C GLU A 303 15.11 7.14 21.40
N VAL A 304 14.74 5.97 20.88
CA VAL A 304 14.03 5.83 19.61
C VAL A 304 12.62 5.35 19.88
N PHE A 305 11.64 6.18 19.54
CA PHE A 305 10.22 5.88 19.67
C PHE A 305 9.61 5.50 18.33
N HIS A 306 9.03 4.31 18.28
CA HIS A 306 8.36 3.75 17.09
C HIS A 306 7.28 2.76 17.53
N ASN A 307 6.09 2.82 16.90
CA ASN A 307 4.97 1.91 17.16
C ASN A 307 4.61 1.79 18.67
N SER A 308 4.50 2.93 19.36
CA SER A 308 4.19 3.00 20.81
C SER A 308 5.22 2.35 21.74
N SER A 309 6.45 2.11 21.27
CA SER A 309 7.56 1.60 22.08
C SER A 309 8.77 2.52 21.98
N THR A 310 9.43 2.76 23.12
CA THR A 310 10.69 3.50 23.20
C THR A 310 11.83 2.53 23.50
N VAL A 311 12.89 2.57 22.69
CA VAL A 311 14.08 1.75 22.87
C VAL A 311 15.30 2.65 23.01
N LEU A 312 16.13 2.37 24.02
CA LEU A 312 17.41 3.04 24.20
C LEU A 312 18.47 2.43 23.26
N LYS A 313 19.15 3.29 22.54
CA LYS A 313 20.19 2.97 21.56
C LYS A 313 21.38 3.92 21.71
N VAL A 314 22.41 3.71 20.90
CA VAL A 314 23.55 4.62 20.72
C VAL A 314 23.43 5.28 19.36
N ALA A 315 23.56 6.61 19.31
CA ALA A 315 23.75 7.37 18.07
C ALA A 315 25.22 7.74 17.91
N LYS A 316 25.77 7.52 16.72
CA LYS A 316 27.14 7.88 16.36
C LYS A 316 27.12 9.00 15.34
N THR A 317 27.83 10.08 15.65
CA THR A 317 27.93 11.26 14.79
C THR A 317 29.38 11.50 14.43
N TRP A 318 29.66 11.81 13.17
CA TRP A 318 31.00 12.19 12.74
C TRP A 318 31.40 13.57 13.30
N LYS A 319 32.62 13.67 13.84
CA LYS A 319 33.21 14.92 14.36
C LYS A 319 33.42 15.96 13.25
N VAL A 320 33.65 15.50 12.03
CA VAL A 320 33.71 16.31 10.80
C VAL A 320 32.63 15.79 9.86
N LYS A 321 31.85 16.69 9.23
CA LYS A 321 30.72 16.32 8.38
C LYS A 321 31.15 15.34 7.27
N ALA A 322 30.73 14.08 7.41
CA ALA A 322 30.91 13.03 6.42
C ALA A 322 29.99 13.21 5.20
N VAL A 323 30.37 12.62 4.07
CA VAL A 323 29.48 12.56 2.89
C VAL A 323 28.35 11.54 3.13
N PRO A 324 27.13 11.78 2.63
CA PRO A 324 25.98 10.94 2.95
C PRO A 324 26.18 9.43 2.72
N ASN A 325 26.88 9.03 1.65
CA ASN A 325 27.11 7.62 1.31
C ASN A 325 27.88 6.85 2.39
N GLN A 326 28.75 7.52 3.17
CA GLN A 326 29.55 6.84 4.20
C GLN A 326 28.68 6.23 5.30
N TYR A 327 27.62 6.91 5.73
CA TYR A 327 26.67 6.40 6.74
C TYR A 327 25.99 5.11 6.28
N PHE A 328 25.60 5.03 4.99
CA PHE A 328 24.95 3.85 4.43
C PHE A 328 25.93 2.71 4.18
N GLN A 329 27.18 3.02 3.82
CA GLN A 329 28.25 2.04 3.68
C GLN A 329 28.62 1.40 5.03
N GLU A 330 28.67 2.18 6.12
CA GLU A 330 28.91 1.64 7.48
C GLU A 330 27.90 0.55 7.84
N VAL A 331 26.60 0.80 7.60
CA VAL A 331 25.54 -0.20 7.84
C VAL A 331 25.73 -1.45 6.97
N ILE A 332 26.10 -1.28 5.70
CA ILE A 332 26.35 -2.42 4.79
C ILE A 332 27.55 -3.23 5.26
N ASN A 333 28.64 -2.58 5.69
CA ASN A 333 29.85 -3.24 6.17
C ASN A 333 29.57 -4.06 7.44
N GLN A 334 28.82 -3.48 8.38
CA GLN A 334 28.43 -4.19 9.60
C GLN A 334 27.49 -5.37 9.31
N ALA A 335 26.56 -5.21 8.35
CA ALA A 335 25.70 -6.30 7.90
C ALA A 335 26.49 -7.43 7.21
N LEU A 336 27.51 -7.10 6.41
CA LEU A 336 28.42 -8.08 5.81
C LEU A 336 29.21 -8.84 6.88
N ALA A 337 29.71 -8.13 7.90
CA ALA A 337 30.36 -8.77 9.04
C ALA A 337 29.42 -9.73 9.79
N GLN A 338 28.14 -9.37 9.95
CA GLN A 338 27.14 -10.28 10.51
C GLN A 338 26.93 -11.54 9.65
N GLN A 339 27.00 -11.43 8.31
CA GLN A 339 26.89 -12.61 7.44
C GLN A 339 28.05 -13.58 7.65
N TYR A 340 29.28 -13.09 7.72
CA TYR A 340 30.44 -13.94 8.06
C TYR A 340 30.36 -14.49 9.49
N ALA A 341 29.84 -13.71 10.45
CA ALA A 341 29.60 -14.19 11.80
C ALA A 341 28.59 -15.34 11.83
N ASN A 342 27.51 -15.25 11.04
CA ASN A 342 26.55 -16.34 10.89
C ASN A 342 27.22 -17.61 10.35
N GLU A 343 28.07 -17.49 9.33
CA GLU A 343 28.81 -18.63 8.76
C GLU A 343 29.81 -19.22 9.75
N PHE A 344 30.61 -18.38 10.41
CA PHE A 344 31.53 -18.78 11.47
C PHE A 344 30.81 -19.56 12.57
N ASN A 345 29.64 -19.06 13.00
CA ASN A 345 28.80 -19.69 14.00
C ASN A 345 28.23 -21.05 13.57
N THR A 346 28.25 -21.44 12.30
CA THR A 346 27.79 -22.79 11.89
C THR A 346 28.75 -23.90 12.31
N HIS A 347 30.00 -23.57 12.63
CA HIS A 347 31.02 -24.55 12.99
C HIS A 347 30.83 -25.05 14.43
N ASP A 348 30.82 -26.37 14.62
CA ASP A 348 30.61 -27.01 15.93
C ASP A 348 31.71 -26.69 16.96
N CYS A 349 32.91 -26.36 16.49
CA CYS A 349 34.03 -25.98 17.34
C CYS A 349 33.86 -24.58 17.97
N VAL A 350 33.02 -23.73 17.38
CA VAL A 350 32.68 -22.39 17.91
C VAL A 350 31.60 -22.55 18.99
N LYS A 351 32.03 -22.60 20.26
CA LYS A 351 31.11 -22.80 21.39
C LYS A 351 30.37 -21.53 21.80
N SER A 352 31.04 -20.38 21.77
CA SER A 352 30.44 -19.08 22.03
C SER A 352 30.12 -18.41 20.71
N LYS A 353 28.83 -18.22 20.42
CA LYS A 353 28.39 -17.62 19.16
C LYS A 353 28.56 -16.11 19.20
N ILE A 354 29.06 -15.56 18.10
CA ILE A 354 29.36 -14.13 17.94
C ILE A 354 28.25 -13.42 17.17
N CYS A 355 28.08 -12.13 17.38
CA CYS A 355 27.04 -11.34 16.72
C CYS A 355 27.51 -9.89 16.54
N PHE A 356 27.46 -9.38 15.32
CA PHE A 356 27.53 -7.96 15.03
C PHE A 356 26.17 -7.29 15.22
N LEU A 357 26.16 -6.14 15.89
CA LEU A 357 24.92 -5.43 16.16
C LEU A 357 24.22 -4.99 14.87
N PRO A 358 22.87 -4.98 14.82
CA PRO A 358 22.15 -4.31 13.75
C PRO A 358 22.44 -2.80 13.81
N MET A 359 22.66 -2.21 12.64
CA MET A 359 22.90 -0.77 12.50
C MET A 359 21.89 -0.16 11.52
N GLU A 360 21.49 1.07 11.78
CA GLU A 360 20.55 1.83 10.95
C GLU A 360 21.04 3.27 10.74
N VAL A 361 20.54 3.95 9.72
CA VAL A 361 20.81 5.38 9.51
C VAL A 361 19.57 6.18 9.88
N LEU A 362 19.74 7.22 10.70
CA LEU A 362 18.70 8.23 10.91
C LEU A 362 19.01 9.50 10.11
N ARG A 363 17.96 10.11 9.56
CA ARG A 363 17.96 11.48 9.07
C ARG A 363 17.09 12.32 10.01
N LEU A 364 17.74 13.23 10.74
CA LEU A 364 17.12 14.10 11.74
C LEU A 364 16.56 15.35 11.07
N HIS A 365 15.25 15.54 11.06
CA HIS A 365 14.62 16.57 10.23
C HIS A 365 14.86 17.98 10.79
N GLU A 366 14.79 18.13 12.11
CA GLU A 366 14.96 19.39 12.84
C GLU A 366 16.43 19.85 12.89
N ARG A 367 17.37 18.96 12.60
CA ARG A 367 18.81 19.26 12.52
C ARG A 367 19.31 19.36 11.08
N GLU A 368 18.61 20.12 10.25
CA GLU A 368 18.96 20.35 8.84
C GLU A 368 19.16 19.05 8.02
N ASN A 369 18.36 18.01 8.30
CA ASN A 369 18.51 16.68 7.70
C ASN A 369 19.86 16.00 7.95
N GLN A 370 20.51 16.30 9.09
CA GLN A 370 21.74 15.63 9.51
C GLN A 370 21.54 14.11 9.57
N LEU A 371 22.55 13.38 9.09
CA LEU A 371 22.61 11.93 9.17
C LEU A 371 23.41 11.49 10.39
N VAL A 372 22.94 10.43 11.04
CA VAL A 372 23.64 9.73 12.14
C VAL A 372 23.42 8.22 11.97
N THR A 373 24.37 7.40 12.40
CA THR A 373 24.16 5.95 12.53
C THR A 373 23.66 5.62 13.93
N ILE A 374 22.78 4.62 14.06
CA ILE A 374 22.29 4.13 15.35
C ILE A 374 22.46 2.62 15.48
N GLU A 375 22.68 2.16 16.70
CA GLU A 375 22.82 0.73 17.05
C GLU A 375 22.33 0.48 18.49
N PRO A 376 22.05 -0.78 18.88
CA PRO A 376 21.75 -1.12 20.27
C PRO A 376 22.82 -0.64 21.26
N LEU A 377 22.39 -0.20 22.44
CA LEU A 377 23.31 0.09 23.54
C LEU A 377 23.85 -1.21 24.12
N LEU A 378 25.17 -1.36 24.15
CA LEU A 378 25.84 -2.45 24.87
C LEU A 378 26.05 -2.08 26.33
N GLU A 379 25.65 -2.97 27.23
CA GLU A 379 25.92 -2.88 28.66
C GLU A 379 27.05 -3.85 29.03
N GLY A 380 28.15 -3.33 29.58
CA GLY A 380 29.28 -4.13 30.02
C GLY A 380 30.62 -3.48 29.72
N LYS A 381 31.70 -4.25 29.87
CA LYS A 381 33.05 -3.78 29.60
C LYS A 381 33.31 -3.82 28.09
N TYR A 382 33.41 -2.65 27.48
CA TYR A 382 33.79 -2.53 26.07
C TYR A 382 35.26 -2.89 25.88
N VAL A 383 35.55 -3.80 24.96
CA VAL A 383 36.89 -4.32 24.67
C VAL A 383 37.15 -4.23 23.16
N LYS A 384 38.36 -3.82 22.80
CA LYS A 384 38.88 -3.86 21.43
C LYS A 384 39.92 -4.99 21.34
N HIS A 385 39.61 -6.04 20.59
CA HIS A 385 40.38 -7.29 20.53
C HIS A 385 41.50 -7.26 19.49
N ASN A 386 41.29 -6.58 18.38
CA ASN A 386 42.31 -6.19 17.42
C ASN A 386 41.93 -4.84 16.79
N ASP A 387 42.88 -4.22 16.10
CA ASP A 387 42.64 -3.02 15.31
C ASP A 387 42.56 -3.34 13.81
N ASN A 388 42.57 -2.29 12.99
CA ASN A 388 42.59 -2.41 11.54
C ASN A 388 44.00 -2.36 10.91
N TYR A 389 45.06 -2.40 11.71
CA TYR A 389 46.45 -2.30 11.23
C TYR A 389 47.46 -3.21 11.95
N GLY A 390 46.98 -4.33 12.50
CA GLY A 390 47.80 -5.44 13.00
C GLY A 390 48.03 -5.45 14.51
N GLU A 391 47.49 -4.51 15.28
CA GLU A 391 47.56 -4.54 16.75
C GLU A 391 46.62 -5.64 17.31
N VAL A 392 47.16 -6.46 18.21
CA VAL A 392 46.41 -7.47 18.97
C VAL A 392 46.12 -6.90 20.36
N GLY A 393 44.87 -6.50 20.60
CA GLY A 393 44.45 -5.85 21.85
C GLY A 393 44.15 -6.83 22.99
N THR A 394 43.88 -8.10 22.69
CA THR A 394 43.61 -9.15 23.69
C THR A 394 44.15 -10.50 23.24
N GLU A 395 44.42 -11.38 24.21
CA GLU A 395 44.78 -12.79 23.96
C GLU A 395 43.57 -13.71 23.69
N ASP A 396 42.36 -13.15 23.55
CA ASP A 396 41.15 -13.94 23.28
C ASP A 396 41.21 -14.64 21.91
N ASP A 397 40.97 -15.95 21.90
CA ASP A 397 41.10 -16.79 20.71
C ASP A 397 40.04 -16.46 19.62
N ILE A 398 38.79 -16.21 20.03
CA ILE A 398 37.65 -16.12 19.10
C ILE A 398 37.76 -14.93 18.14
N PRO A 399 38.05 -13.69 18.59
CA PRO A 399 38.21 -12.55 17.69
C PRO A 399 39.29 -12.75 16.63
N GLN A 400 40.44 -13.30 17.01
CA GLN A 400 41.55 -13.54 16.08
C GLN A 400 41.23 -14.65 15.07
N ALA A 401 40.60 -15.73 15.55
CA ALA A 401 40.16 -16.82 14.69
C ALA A 401 39.05 -16.38 13.74
N PHE A 402 38.14 -15.50 14.16
CA PHE A 402 37.10 -14.94 13.29
C PHE A 402 37.72 -14.10 12.16
N SER A 403 38.63 -13.18 12.49
CA SER A 403 39.32 -12.38 11.47
C SER A 403 40.05 -13.26 10.44
N HIS A 404 40.81 -14.27 10.89
CA HIS A 404 41.44 -15.25 10.01
C HIS A 404 40.39 -16.02 9.17
N PHE A 405 39.33 -16.54 9.81
CA PHE A 405 38.26 -17.24 9.11
C PHE A 405 37.65 -16.42 7.97
N THR A 406 37.42 -15.12 8.15
CA THR A 406 36.85 -14.28 7.08
C THR A 406 37.74 -14.20 5.84
N TRP A 407 39.06 -14.26 6.03
CA TRP A 407 40.01 -14.30 4.92
C TRP A 407 39.88 -15.59 4.11
N ASP A 408 39.87 -16.74 4.77
CA ASP A 408 39.76 -18.04 4.10
C ASP A 408 38.37 -18.27 3.51
N ALA A 409 37.30 -17.98 4.26
CA ALA A 409 35.92 -18.12 3.81
C ALA A 409 35.62 -17.24 2.57
N SER A 410 36.27 -16.07 2.48
CA SER A 410 36.15 -15.20 1.32
C SER A 410 37.03 -15.59 0.13
N SER A 411 37.72 -16.73 0.18
CA SER A 411 38.74 -17.13 -0.81
C SER A 411 39.84 -16.08 -0.96
N ASN A 412 40.33 -15.58 0.18
CA ASN A 412 41.43 -14.62 0.27
C ASN A 412 41.10 -13.27 -0.39
N ARG A 413 39.84 -12.81 -0.28
CA ARG A 413 39.37 -11.56 -0.89
C ARG A 413 39.16 -10.44 0.10
N ILE A 414 38.62 -10.73 1.27
CA ILE A 414 38.37 -9.75 2.32
C ILE A 414 38.82 -10.24 3.69
N LEU A 415 39.25 -9.34 4.55
CA LEU A 415 39.54 -9.60 5.96
C LEU A 415 38.71 -8.65 6.82
N ILE A 416 37.96 -9.19 7.77
CA ILE A 416 37.20 -8.41 8.76
C ILE A 416 38.01 -8.31 10.05
N CYS A 417 38.33 -7.09 10.46
CA CYS A 417 39.17 -6.75 11.61
C CYS A 417 38.52 -5.60 12.41
N ASP A 418 39.28 -4.95 13.28
CA ASP A 418 38.76 -3.96 14.24
C ASP A 418 37.66 -4.57 15.13
N ILE A 419 37.88 -5.82 15.56
CA ILE A 419 36.89 -6.58 16.34
C ILE A 419 36.79 -5.98 17.73
N GLN A 420 35.61 -5.44 18.05
CA GLN A 420 35.37 -4.70 19.28
C GLN A 420 33.91 -4.76 19.71
N GLY A 421 33.66 -4.70 21.02
CA GLY A 421 32.32 -4.72 21.58
C GLY A 421 32.31 -5.19 23.04
N VAL A 422 31.23 -5.85 23.44
CA VAL A 422 31.05 -6.41 24.79
C VAL A 422 30.77 -7.90 24.66
N ASP A 423 31.58 -8.71 25.34
CA ASP A 423 31.53 -10.17 25.24
C ASP A 423 31.54 -10.64 23.77
N MET A 424 30.52 -11.37 23.34
CA MET A 424 30.38 -11.87 21.96
C MET A 424 29.50 -10.98 21.07
N TYR A 425 29.14 -9.77 21.54
CA TYR A 425 28.38 -8.78 20.78
C TYR A 425 29.30 -7.66 20.33
N TRP A 426 29.53 -7.59 19.02
CA TRP A 426 30.52 -6.73 18.39
C TRP A 426 29.88 -5.64 17.53
N THR A 427 30.62 -4.56 17.27
CA THR A 427 30.16 -3.46 16.43
C THR A 427 31.34 -2.73 15.80
N ASP A 428 31.07 -1.86 14.82
CA ASP A 428 32.07 -1.06 14.10
C ASP A 428 33.28 -1.88 13.58
N PRO A 429 33.07 -2.98 12.83
CA PRO A 429 34.19 -3.67 12.20
C PRO A 429 34.80 -2.83 11.08
N GLN A 430 36.06 -3.12 10.75
CA GLN A 430 36.71 -2.66 9.53
C GLN A 430 36.91 -3.83 8.57
N ILE A 431 36.73 -3.58 7.28
CA ILE A 431 36.95 -4.55 6.21
C ILE A 431 38.13 -4.10 5.37
N HIS A 432 39.11 -4.98 5.19
CA HIS A 432 40.13 -4.85 4.15
C HIS A 432 39.70 -5.67 2.95
N SER A 433 39.73 -5.07 1.75
CA SER A 433 39.49 -5.79 0.49
C SER A 433 40.70 -5.66 -0.42
N ILE A 434 41.14 -6.77 -1.00
CA ILE A 434 42.23 -6.74 -1.99
C ILE A 434 41.75 -6.35 -3.40
N ASP A 435 40.44 -6.16 -3.57
CA ASP A 435 39.89 -5.65 -4.82
C ASP A 435 40.05 -4.12 -4.87
N PRO A 436 40.90 -3.58 -5.75
CA PRO A 436 41.13 -2.14 -5.83
C PRO A 436 39.87 -1.37 -6.25
N SER A 437 38.89 -2.01 -6.89
CA SER A 437 37.62 -1.37 -7.23
C SER A 437 36.72 -1.14 -6.00
N GLN A 438 37.05 -1.75 -4.86
CA GLN A 438 36.28 -1.68 -3.62
C GLN A 438 36.96 -0.82 -2.53
N GLU A 439 38.06 -0.13 -2.86
CA GLU A 439 38.82 0.69 -1.91
C GLU A 439 37.92 1.72 -1.21
N GLU A 440 37.09 2.44 -1.97
CA GLU A 440 36.17 3.45 -1.45
C GLU A 440 34.92 2.87 -0.78
N ILE A 441 34.61 1.58 -0.97
CA ILE A 441 33.38 0.95 -0.45
C ILE A 441 33.50 0.68 1.04
N PHE A 442 34.67 0.21 1.49
CA PHE A 442 34.91 -0.15 2.88
C PHE A 442 35.47 1.01 3.73
N GLY A 443 35.40 2.24 3.20
CA GLY A 443 35.79 3.45 3.89
C GLY A 443 37.31 3.63 4.02
N LYS A 444 37.71 4.76 4.62
CA LYS A 444 39.12 5.17 4.72
C LYS A 444 40.00 4.25 5.57
N GLY A 445 39.41 3.36 6.35
CA GLY A 445 40.13 2.37 7.16
C GLY A 445 40.46 1.09 6.40
N ASN A 446 40.07 0.97 5.13
CA ASN A 446 40.45 -0.13 4.25
C ASN A 446 41.87 0.11 3.72
N PHE A 447 42.84 -0.64 4.24
CA PHE A 447 44.23 -0.60 3.78
C PHE A 447 44.55 -1.71 2.77
N GLY A 448 43.53 -2.36 2.23
CA GLY A 448 43.64 -3.41 1.24
C GLY A 448 44.61 -4.52 1.64
N LEU A 449 45.45 -4.96 0.71
CA LEU A 449 46.43 -6.02 0.96
C LEU A 449 47.46 -5.65 2.03
N ASP A 450 47.75 -4.36 2.22
CA ASP A 450 48.69 -3.93 3.26
C ASP A 450 48.11 -4.19 4.65
N GLY A 451 46.84 -3.79 4.89
CA GLY A 451 46.13 -4.09 6.14
C GLY A 451 46.04 -5.60 6.42
N VAL A 452 45.80 -6.41 5.37
CA VAL A 452 45.81 -7.88 5.49
C VAL A 452 47.19 -8.40 5.92
N LYS A 453 48.26 -7.91 5.30
CA LYS A 453 49.63 -8.30 5.67
C LYS A 453 49.96 -7.95 7.11
N GLN A 454 49.54 -6.76 7.58
CA GLN A 454 49.77 -6.35 8.96
C GLN A 454 49.03 -7.23 9.96
N PHE A 455 47.78 -7.60 9.66
CA PHE A 455 47.05 -8.58 10.48
C PHE A 455 47.82 -9.91 10.57
N PHE A 456 48.24 -10.49 9.43
CA PHE A 456 48.94 -11.79 9.44
C PHE A 456 50.36 -11.73 9.99
N HIS A 457 51.00 -10.55 10.01
CA HIS A 457 52.31 -10.38 10.63
C HIS A 457 52.27 -10.69 12.13
N THR A 458 51.21 -10.22 12.81
CA THR A 458 51.02 -10.37 14.25
C THR A 458 50.13 -11.56 14.62
N HIS A 459 49.28 -12.03 13.70
CA HIS A 459 48.43 -13.19 13.93
C HIS A 459 49.25 -14.44 14.27
N ARG A 460 48.74 -15.20 15.24
CA ARG A 460 49.21 -16.55 15.56
C ARG A 460 47.99 -17.44 15.62
N CYS A 461 47.96 -18.47 14.78
CA CYS A 461 46.87 -19.44 14.80
C CYS A 461 46.73 -20.03 16.20
N ASN A 462 45.52 -19.97 16.74
CA ASN A 462 45.19 -20.52 18.04
C ASN A 462 44.44 -21.85 17.89
N SER A 463 43.99 -22.39 19.03
CA SER A 463 43.31 -23.68 19.08
C SER A 463 42.03 -23.72 18.25
N LEU A 464 41.35 -22.58 18.07
CA LEU A 464 40.14 -22.47 17.28
C LEU A 464 40.44 -22.39 15.78
N CYS A 465 41.47 -21.64 15.36
CA CYS A 465 41.92 -21.63 13.96
C CYS A 465 42.18 -23.04 13.44
N ILE A 466 42.94 -23.83 14.21
CA ILE A 466 43.29 -25.22 13.86
C ILE A 466 42.02 -26.09 13.74
N LYS A 467 41.05 -25.93 14.65
CA LYS A 467 39.79 -26.68 14.62
C LYS A 467 38.88 -26.28 13.47
N LEU A 468 39.02 -25.07 12.95
CA LEU A 468 38.32 -24.56 11.77
C LEU A 468 38.99 -25.00 10.46
N GLY A 469 40.22 -25.54 10.53
CA GLY A 469 40.99 -25.96 9.36
C GLY A 469 41.61 -24.81 8.57
N LEU A 470 41.90 -23.69 9.25
CA LEU A 470 42.56 -22.51 8.70
C LEU A 470 44.09 -22.68 8.64
#